data_AF-A0A9E3XWY0-F1
#
_entry.id   AF-A0A9E3XWY0-F1
#
_cell.length_a   1.000
_cell.length_b   1.000
_cell.length_c   1.000
_cell.angle_alpha   90.00
_cell.angle_beta   90.00
_cell.angle_gamma   90.00
#
_symmetry.space_group_name_H-M   'P 1'
#
loop_
_entity.id
_entity.type
_entity.pdbx_description
1 polymer ?
#
loop_
_entity_poly.entity_id
_entity_poly.type
_entity_poly.pdbx_seq_one_letter_code
_entity_poly.pdbx_strand_id
1 'polypeptide(L)'
;MRERFRTVSRRVRRSWSTDRPAAPTGTPTPSRGTQRDSRWWDGIDAADGCVDGFDDLAILLIAVAAFLLLWFVFPPVILLGLDLLWLAFVFVGGAVGRFVLGRPWRVEAVSDNGERREWAVRGFRGAGQLRDALQTEFDAGLDPQPDVRA
;
A
#
# COMPACT_ATOMS: atom_id res chain seq x y z
N MET A 1 3.06 -17.23 41.59
CA MET A 1 1.83 -17.75 40.96
C MET A 1 1.88 -17.33 39.49
N ARG A 2 2.18 -18.25 38.57
CA ARG A 2 2.47 -17.94 37.16
C ARG A 2 1.21 -18.11 36.32
N GLU A 3 0.65 -17.01 35.84
CA GLU A 3 -0.54 -17.04 34.99
C GLU A 3 -0.19 -17.48 33.57
N ARG A 4 -0.98 -18.44 33.09
CA ARG A 4 -0.81 -19.14 31.83
C ARG A 4 -1.46 -18.31 30.73
N PHE A 5 -0.66 -17.73 29.85
CA PHE A 5 -1.13 -17.16 28.59
C PHE A 5 -1.70 -18.29 27.72
N ARG A 6 -3.03 -18.36 27.64
CA ARG A 6 -3.73 -19.22 26.66
C ARG A 6 -3.72 -18.52 25.32
N THR A 7 -2.74 -18.86 24.49
CA THR A 7 -2.66 -18.43 23.09
C THR A 7 -3.78 -19.12 22.29
N VAL A 8 -4.88 -18.42 22.06
CA VAL A 8 -5.97 -18.89 21.20
C VAL A 8 -5.55 -18.69 19.74
N SER A 9 -4.95 -19.71 19.14
CA SER A 9 -4.60 -19.71 17.71
C SER A 9 -5.82 -20.07 16.86
N ARG A 10 -6.54 -19.08 16.33
CA ARG A 10 -7.55 -19.31 15.28
C ARG A 10 -6.85 -19.45 13.93
N ARG A 11 -6.64 -20.68 13.51
CA ARG A 11 -6.06 -21.01 12.21
C ARG A 11 -7.20 -21.12 11.18
N VAL A 12 -7.43 -20.06 10.40
CA VAL A 12 -8.38 -20.08 9.27
C VAL A 12 -7.68 -20.70 8.06
N ARG A 13 -8.00 -21.97 7.75
CA ARG A 13 -7.58 -22.61 6.49
C ARG A 13 -8.59 -22.27 5.40
N ARG A 14 -8.16 -21.50 4.39
CA ARG A 14 -8.85 -21.41 3.09
C ARG A 14 -8.31 -22.52 2.19
N SER A 15 -9.14 -23.52 1.91
CA SER A 15 -8.88 -24.52 0.89
C SER A 15 -9.43 -24.02 -0.44
N TRP A 16 -8.56 -23.86 -1.44
CA TRP A 16 -8.96 -23.60 -2.80
C TRP A 16 -9.12 -24.95 -3.53
N SER A 17 -10.32 -25.22 -4.02
CA SER A 17 -10.62 -26.31 -4.95
C SER A 17 -10.14 -25.89 -6.35
N THR A 18 -9.01 -26.41 -6.79
CA THR A 18 -8.60 -26.32 -8.20
C THR A 18 -9.18 -27.50 -8.98
N ASP A 19 -10.40 -27.33 -9.47
CA ASP A 19 -10.89 -28.13 -10.60
C ASP A 19 -10.29 -27.54 -11.88
N ARG A 20 -9.20 -28.16 -12.35
CA ARG A 20 -8.65 -27.90 -13.69
C ARG A 20 -9.17 -28.97 -14.64
N PRO A 21 -10.02 -28.63 -15.63
CA PRO A 21 -10.34 -29.54 -16.71
C PRO A 21 -9.10 -29.79 -17.57
N ALA A 22 -8.83 -31.06 -17.86
CA ALA A 22 -7.83 -31.51 -18.80
C ALA A 22 -8.23 -31.11 -20.23
N ALA A 23 -7.30 -30.54 -20.98
CA ALA A 23 -7.48 -30.17 -22.38
C ALA A 23 -6.35 -30.78 -23.24
N PRO A 24 -6.62 -31.03 -24.53
CA PRO A 24 -6.22 -32.25 -25.24
C PRO A 24 -4.80 -32.25 -25.81
N THR A 25 -4.28 -33.47 -25.92
CA THR A 25 -3.06 -33.86 -26.61
C THR A 25 -3.17 -33.57 -28.11
N GLY A 26 -2.60 -32.45 -28.55
CA GLY A 26 -2.39 -32.14 -29.97
C GLY A 26 -0.98 -32.56 -30.41
N THR A 27 -0.91 -33.42 -31.42
CA THR A 27 0.34 -33.88 -32.04
C THR A 27 0.98 -32.77 -32.88
N PRO A 28 2.26 -32.43 -32.68
CA PRO A 28 2.94 -31.45 -33.52
C PRO A 28 3.32 -32.05 -34.89
N THR A 29 2.88 -31.40 -35.97
CA THR A 29 3.33 -31.69 -37.35
C THR A 29 4.58 -30.86 -37.66
N PRO A 30 5.71 -31.45 -38.10
CA PRO A 30 6.89 -30.67 -38.46
C PRO A 30 6.75 -30.08 -39.87
N SER A 31 6.42 -28.80 -39.97
CA SER A 31 6.53 -28.05 -41.23
C SER A 31 8.00 -27.66 -41.45
N ARG A 32 8.68 -28.31 -42.40
CA ARG A 32 9.96 -27.83 -42.95
C ARG A 32 9.69 -26.60 -43.81
N GLY A 33 9.65 -25.44 -43.17
CA GLY A 33 9.87 -24.15 -43.84
C GLY A 33 11.37 -23.88 -43.86
N THR A 34 11.91 -23.63 -45.05
CA THR A 34 13.26 -23.15 -45.31
C THR A 34 13.51 -21.88 -44.50
N GLN A 35 14.09 -22.06 -43.31
CA GLN A 35 14.53 -21.01 -42.44
C GLN A 35 15.73 -20.35 -43.11
N ARG A 36 15.45 -19.30 -43.88
CA ARG A 36 16.45 -18.33 -44.28
C ARG A 36 16.95 -17.72 -42.97
N ASP A 37 18.12 -18.17 -42.54
CA ASP A 37 18.85 -17.68 -41.37
C ASP A 37 19.16 -16.19 -41.56
N SER A 38 18.16 -15.32 -41.42
CA SER A 38 18.34 -13.90 -41.13
C SER A 38 18.67 -13.83 -39.65
N ARG A 39 19.92 -14.13 -39.35
CA ARG A 39 20.44 -14.07 -38.00
C ARG A 39 20.35 -12.61 -37.58
N TRP A 40 19.63 -12.32 -36.49
CA TRP A 40 19.42 -10.94 -36.03
C TRP A 40 20.74 -10.21 -35.69
N TRP A 41 21.83 -10.96 -35.51
CA TRP A 41 23.18 -10.45 -35.33
C TRP A 41 23.88 -10.00 -36.63
N ASP A 42 23.43 -10.40 -37.82
CA ASP A 42 23.98 -9.88 -39.11
C ASP A 42 23.70 -8.37 -39.29
N GLY A 43 22.72 -7.82 -38.55
CA GLY A 43 22.47 -6.36 -38.51
C GLY A 43 23.41 -5.61 -37.55
N ILE A 44 24.13 -6.32 -36.69
CA ILE A 44 25.05 -5.74 -35.70
C ILE A 44 26.45 -5.64 -36.29
N ASP A 45 26.85 -6.60 -37.14
CA ASP A 45 28.16 -6.62 -37.82
C ASP A 45 28.30 -5.49 -38.87
N ALA A 46 27.21 -4.89 -39.34
CA ALA A 46 27.24 -3.71 -40.22
C ALA A 46 27.70 -2.42 -39.49
N ALA A 47 27.82 -2.44 -38.16
CA ALA A 47 28.22 -1.30 -37.34
C ALA A 47 29.67 -1.38 -36.82
N ASP A 48 30.40 -2.48 -37.07
CA ASP A 48 31.68 -2.80 -36.41
C ASP A 48 32.92 -2.15 -37.07
N GLY A 49 32.72 -1.22 -38.01
CA GLY A 49 33.79 -0.64 -38.83
C GLY A 49 34.39 0.68 -38.35
N CYS A 50 33.78 1.38 -37.38
CA CYS A 50 34.25 2.71 -36.95
C CYS A 50 34.20 2.81 -35.42
N VAL A 51 35.33 3.13 -34.81
CA VAL A 51 35.51 3.20 -33.35
C VAL A 51 34.71 4.34 -32.69
N ASP A 52 33.97 5.15 -33.46
CA ASP A 52 32.94 6.10 -33.01
C ASP A 52 31.61 5.41 -32.58
N GLY A 53 31.40 4.14 -32.98
CA GLY A 53 30.14 3.44 -32.75
C GLY A 53 29.89 3.01 -31.29
N PHE A 54 30.94 2.87 -30.46
CA PHE A 54 30.78 2.49 -29.06
C PHE A 54 30.22 3.63 -28.20
N ASP A 55 30.62 4.87 -28.47
CA ASP A 55 30.06 6.04 -27.79
C ASP A 55 28.61 6.26 -28.20
N ASP A 56 28.30 6.14 -29.50
CA ASP A 56 26.93 6.23 -29.99
C ASP A 56 26.02 5.11 -29.45
N LEU A 57 26.54 3.87 -29.38
CA LEU A 57 25.82 2.74 -28.79
C LEU A 57 25.60 2.94 -27.28
N ALA A 58 26.60 3.44 -26.57
CA ALA A 58 26.48 3.74 -25.14
C ALA A 58 25.44 4.84 -24.88
N ILE A 59 25.45 5.92 -25.68
CA ILE A 59 24.46 6.99 -25.62
C ILE A 59 23.05 6.45 -25.89
N LEU A 60 22.89 5.63 -26.94
CA LEU A 60 21.61 5.00 -27.26
C LEU A 60 21.11 4.12 -26.11
N LEU A 61 21.99 3.30 -25.52
CA LEU A 61 21.64 2.41 -24.42
C LEU A 61 21.25 3.18 -23.16
N ILE A 62 21.95 4.28 -22.84
CA ILE A 62 21.59 5.19 -21.76
C ILE A 62 20.24 5.84 -22.02
N ALA A 63 19.98 6.31 -23.24
CA ALA A 63 18.71 6.93 -23.60
C ALA A 63 17.54 5.95 -23.47
N VAL A 64 17.72 4.71 -23.94
CA VAL A 64 16.72 3.64 -23.78
C VAL A 64 16.52 3.30 -22.31
N ALA A 65 17.59 3.16 -21.53
CA ALA A 65 17.50 2.89 -20.10
C ALA A 65 16.77 4.01 -19.34
N ALA A 66 17.08 5.28 -19.66
CA ALA A 66 16.40 6.44 -19.09
C ALA A 66 14.91 6.48 -19.49
N PHE A 67 14.59 6.18 -20.74
CA PHE A 67 13.21 6.10 -21.21
C PHE A 67 12.44 5.00 -20.48
N LEU A 68 13.01 3.79 -20.36
CA LEU A 68 12.41 2.69 -19.62
C LEU A 68 12.24 3.06 -18.15
N LEU A 69 13.25 3.65 -17.52
CA LEU A 69 13.15 4.11 -16.13
C LEU A 69 12.01 5.10 -15.96
N LEU A 70 11.92 6.12 -16.82
CA LEU A 70 10.83 7.09 -16.80
C LEU A 70 9.48 6.41 -17.02
N TRP A 71 9.36 5.56 -18.04
CA TRP A 71 8.12 4.89 -18.40
C TRP A 71 7.63 3.91 -17.33
N PHE A 72 8.54 3.24 -16.61
CA PHE A 72 8.18 2.28 -15.56
C PHE A 72 8.02 2.92 -14.18
N VAL A 73 8.75 3.99 -13.86
CA VAL A 73 8.70 4.62 -12.53
C VAL A 73 7.68 5.76 -12.48
N PHE A 74 7.50 6.51 -13.55
CA PHE A 74 6.61 7.68 -13.53
C PHE A 74 5.12 7.31 -13.36
N PRO A 75 4.55 6.34 -14.10
CA PRO A 75 3.16 5.94 -13.90
C PRO A 75 2.82 5.44 -12.48
N PRO A 76 3.59 4.56 -11.81
CA PRO A 76 3.26 4.14 -10.46
C PRO A 76 3.37 5.28 -9.45
N VAL A 77 4.29 6.23 -9.64
CA VAL A 77 4.38 7.43 -8.79
C VAL A 77 3.14 8.32 -8.96
N ILE A 78 2.67 8.53 -10.18
CA ILE A 78 1.41 9.26 -10.44
C ILE A 78 0.22 8.54 -9.83
N LEU A 79 0.09 7.23 -10.06
CA LEU A 79 -1.00 6.42 -9.50
C LEU A 79 -1.01 6.49 -7.98
N LEU A 80 0.15 6.37 -7.34
CA LEU A 80 0.27 6.54 -5.90
C LEU A 80 -0.21 7.92 -5.44
N GLY A 81 0.18 8.98 -6.16
CA GLY A 81 -0.29 10.34 -5.90
C GLY A 81 -1.82 10.47 -6.00
N LEU A 82 -2.42 9.85 -7.02
CA LEU A 82 -3.87 9.82 -7.20
C LEU A 82 -4.58 9.04 -6.09
N ASP A 83 -4.03 7.90 -5.68
CA ASP A 83 -4.57 7.09 -4.58
C ASP A 83 -4.53 7.88 -3.26
N LEU A 84 -3.44 8.59 -2.99
CA LEU A 84 -3.33 9.46 -1.81
C LEU A 84 -4.31 10.62 -1.87
N LEU A 85 -4.45 11.26 -3.03
CA LEU A 85 -5.41 12.35 -3.24
C LEU A 85 -6.84 11.87 -3.04
N TRP A 86 -7.19 10.71 -3.58
CA TRP A 86 -8.49 10.08 -3.40
C TRP A 86 -8.76 9.73 -1.94
N LEU A 87 -7.79 9.13 -1.26
CA LEU A 87 -7.89 8.77 0.15
C LEU A 87 -8.07 10.03 1.01
N ALA A 88 -7.33 11.09 0.73
CA ALA A 88 -7.51 12.39 1.38
C ALA A 88 -8.91 12.96 1.12
N PHE A 89 -9.41 12.87 -0.11
CA PHE A 89 -10.75 13.34 -0.46
C PHE A 89 -11.84 12.58 0.28
N VAL A 90 -11.77 11.23 0.32
CA VAL A 90 -12.71 10.39 1.07
C VAL A 90 -12.61 10.66 2.56
N PHE A 91 -11.39 10.83 3.10
CA PHE A 91 -11.17 11.15 4.50
C PHE A 91 -11.79 12.50 4.87
N VAL A 92 -11.50 13.55 4.10
CA VAL A 92 -12.05 14.89 4.31
C VAL A 92 -13.56 14.88 4.13
N GLY A 93 -14.08 14.24 3.08
CA GLY A 93 -15.51 14.10 2.84
C GLY A 93 -16.21 13.36 3.98
N GLY A 94 -15.61 12.29 4.49
CA GLY A 94 -16.10 11.55 5.66
C GLY A 94 -16.05 12.36 6.95
N ALA A 95 -14.97 13.12 7.17
CA ALA A 95 -14.85 14.02 8.30
C ALA A 95 -15.93 15.10 8.24
N VAL A 96 -16.05 15.82 7.12
CA VAL A 96 -17.08 16.85 6.89
C VAL A 96 -18.48 16.26 7.04
N GLY A 97 -18.74 15.09 6.45
CA GLY A 97 -20.00 14.37 6.60
C GLY A 97 -20.30 14.06 8.07
N ARG A 98 -19.29 13.63 8.84
CA ARG A 98 -19.45 13.37 10.28
C ARG A 98 -19.74 14.66 11.06
N PHE A 99 -19.11 15.77 10.69
CA PHE A 99 -19.37 17.10 11.27
C PHE A 99 -20.80 17.56 10.99
N VAL A 100 -21.24 17.49 9.73
CA VAL A 100 -22.59 17.91 9.31
C VAL A 100 -23.67 17.01 9.94
N LEU A 101 -23.43 15.70 10.03
CA LEU A 101 -24.34 14.75 10.67
C LEU A 101 -24.29 14.81 12.21
N GLY A 102 -23.46 15.68 12.79
CA GLY A 102 -23.39 15.90 14.24
C GLY A 102 -22.95 14.68 15.05
N ARG A 103 -22.30 13.69 14.43
CA ARG A 103 -21.90 12.44 15.10
C ARG A 103 -20.68 12.68 16.00
N PRO A 104 -20.82 12.61 17.34
CA PRO A 104 -19.72 12.89 18.26
C PRO A 104 -18.59 11.85 18.12
N TRP A 105 -17.35 12.25 18.37
CA TRP A 105 -16.21 11.34 18.45
C TRP A 105 -16.22 10.64 19.81
N ARG A 106 -15.99 9.33 19.83
CA ARG A 106 -15.81 8.58 21.08
C ARG A 106 -14.32 8.46 21.35
N VAL A 107 -13.89 8.92 22.51
CA VAL A 107 -12.54 8.74 23.04
C VAL A 107 -12.64 7.64 24.08
N GLU A 108 -11.94 6.53 23.86
CA GLU A 108 -11.85 5.43 24.81
C GLU A 108 -10.46 5.45 25.44
N ALA A 109 -10.38 5.55 26.76
CA ALA A 109 -9.16 5.28 27.50
C ALA A 109 -9.24 3.87 28.09
N VAL A 110 -8.18 3.10 27.90
CA VAL A 110 -8.01 1.77 28.48
C VAL A 110 -6.88 1.85 29.50
N SER A 111 -7.21 1.60 30.76
CA SER A 111 -6.22 1.47 31.85
C SER A 111 -5.48 0.14 31.76
N ASP A 112 -4.27 0.07 32.29
CA ASP A 112 -3.49 -1.18 32.44
C ASP A 112 -4.24 -2.25 33.23
N ASN A 113 -5.15 -1.84 34.12
CA ASN A 113 -6.04 -2.74 34.88
C ASN A 113 -7.23 -3.27 34.05
N GLY A 114 -7.34 -2.88 32.78
CA GLY A 114 -8.41 -3.28 31.88
C GLY A 114 -9.71 -2.46 32.00
N GLU A 115 -9.75 -1.44 32.86
CA GLU A 115 -10.88 -0.52 32.92
C GLU A 115 -10.98 0.31 31.65
N ARG A 116 -12.18 0.37 31.07
CA ARG A 116 -12.50 1.14 29.87
C ARG A 116 -13.41 2.29 30.24
N ARG A 117 -13.01 3.52 29.90
CA ARG A 117 -13.85 4.71 30.04
C ARG A 117 -14.02 5.36 28.68
N GLU A 118 -15.27 5.65 28.33
CA GLU A 118 -15.63 6.28 27.05
C GLU A 118 -16.19 7.67 27.29
N TRP A 119 -15.69 8.66 26.54
CA TRP A 119 -16.22 10.02 26.52
C TRP A 119 -16.62 10.40 25.08
N ALA A 120 -17.78 11.05 24.95
CA ALA A 120 -18.26 11.57 23.67
C ALA A 120 -17.93 13.05 23.54
N VAL A 121 -17.04 13.42 22.62
CA VAL A 121 -16.64 14.81 22.39
C VAL A 121 -17.06 15.27 21.00
N ARG A 122 -17.63 16.48 20.92
CA ARG A 122 -17.93 17.13 19.64
C ARG A 122 -16.75 17.99 19.20
N GLY A 123 -16.29 17.73 17.98
CA GLY A 123 -15.26 18.52 17.33
C GLY A 123 -13.82 18.09 17.63
N PHE A 124 -12.95 18.33 16.65
CA PHE A 124 -11.54 17.91 16.70
C PHE A 124 -10.75 18.68 17.76
N ARG A 125 -11.06 19.99 17.92
CA ARG A 125 -10.40 20.85 18.92
C ARG A 125 -10.72 20.42 20.35
N GLY A 126 -11.99 20.11 20.64
CA GLY A 126 -12.40 19.61 21.95
C GLY A 126 -11.80 18.25 22.28
N ALA A 127 -11.70 17.35 21.29
CA ALA A 127 -11.07 16.05 21.47
C ALA A 127 -9.56 16.16 21.77
N GLY A 128 -8.86 17.10 21.13
CA GLY A 128 -7.45 17.39 21.43
C GLY A 128 -7.26 17.91 22.85
N GLN A 129 -8.07 18.91 23.25
CA GLN A 129 -8.02 19.46 24.61
C GLN A 129 -8.32 18.41 25.68
N LEU A 130 -9.32 17.54 25.46
CA LEU A 130 -9.62 16.45 26.38
C LEU A 130 -8.46 15.47 26.47
N ARG A 131 -7.83 15.11 25.34
CA ARG A 131 -6.68 14.20 25.33
C ARG A 131 -5.51 14.78 26.13
N ASP A 132 -5.17 16.04 25.91
CA ASP A 132 -4.05 16.71 26.59
C ASP A 132 -4.31 16.83 28.10
N ALA A 133 -5.56 17.11 28.49
CA ALA A 133 -5.98 17.11 29.89
C ALA A 133 -5.85 15.72 30.53
N LEU A 134 -6.38 14.68 29.87
CA LEU A 134 -6.28 13.30 30.34
C LEU A 134 -4.82 12.85 30.48
N GLN A 135 -3.97 13.19 29.50
CA GLN A 135 -2.54 12.88 29.53
C GLN A 135 -1.87 13.51 30.77
N THR A 136 -2.18 14.78 31.05
CA THR A 136 -1.64 15.52 32.21
C THR A 136 -2.10 14.90 33.54
N GLU A 137 -3.35 14.47 33.64
CA GLU A 137 -3.89 13.81 34.85
C GLU A 137 -3.26 12.42 35.07
N PHE A 138 -3.06 11.64 34.00
CA PHE A 138 -2.36 10.35 34.07
C PHE A 138 -0.89 10.52 34.46
N ASP A 139 -0.18 11.49 33.90
CA ASP A 139 1.21 11.79 34.25
C ASP A 139 1.34 12.25 35.72
N ALA A 140 0.30 12.89 36.26
CA ALA A 140 0.21 13.25 37.67
C ALA A 140 -0.19 12.08 38.60
N GLY A 141 -0.49 10.90 38.06
CA GLY A 141 -0.95 9.73 38.81
C GLY A 141 -2.36 9.90 39.41
N LEU A 142 -3.15 10.84 38.88
CA LEU A 142 -4.52 11.09 39.30
C LEU A 142 -5.47 10.16 38.54
N ASP A 143 -6.60 9.78 39.17
CA ASP A 143 -7.67 9.08 38.47
C ASP A 143 -8.49 10.13 37.70
N PRO A 144 -8.46 10.12 36.34
CA PRO A 144 -9.07 11.18 35.57
C PRO A 144 -10.59 11.15 35.72
N GLN A 145 -11.11 12.20 36.37
CA GLN A 145 -12.53 12.56 36.37
C GLN A 145 -12.68 13.87 35.60
N PRO A 146 -12.71 13.82 34.25
CA PRO A 146 -12.99 15.03 33.51
C PRO A 146 -14.42 15.47 33.87
N ASP A 147 -14.55 16.59 34.57
CA ASP A 147 -15.83 17.24 34.84
C ASP A 147 -16.33 17.83 33.51
N VAL A 148 -16.85 16.97 32.63
CA VAL A 148 -17.37 17.36 31.31
C VAL A 148 -18.75 17.98 31.51
N ARG A 149 -18.82 19.13 32.16
CA ARG A 149 -19.98 20.02 32.04
C ARG A 149 -19.93 20.66 30.65
N ALA A 150 -20.71 20.06 29.75
CA ALA A 150 -21.00 20.60 28.42
C ALA A 150 -21.79 21.90 28.49
#